data_AF-A0A800FX97-F1
#
_entry.id   AF-A0A800FX97-F1
#
_cell.length_a   1.000
_cell.length_b   1.000
_cell.length_c   1.000
_cell.angle_alpha   90.00
_cell.angle_beta   90.00
_cell.angle_gamma   90.00
#
_symmetry.space_group_name_H-M   'P 1'
#
loop_
_entity.id
_entity.type
_entity.pdbx_description
1 polymer ?
#
loop_
_entity_poly.entity_id
_entity_poly.type
_entity_poly.pdbx_seq_one_letter_code
_entity_poly.pdbx_strand_id
1 'polypeptide(L)'
;MGGWSILLGGIADVLDGRIARSLGIADRRGAFLDSTLDRFAEVGVFCGLVYLFRDSQAGLLFAVTGLGGSLLVSYTRARGESLGVTCKLGWMQRAERLLLIGFGGILDPTISMAWGSGQSLGVLLVPVLGVLSAGTIGTSVFRTFWIAKQLKEELSQ
;
A
#
# COMPACT_ATOMS: atom_id res chain seq x y z
N MET A 1 -15.74 3.39 -9.95
CA MET A 1 -16.37 3.04 -8.65
C MET A 1 -15.37 2.47 -7.65
N GLY A 2 -14.49 1.53 -8.04
CA GLY A 2 -13.50 0.95 -7.12
C GLY A 2 -12.60 1.96 -6.36
N GLY A 3 -12.17 3.05 -7.00
CA GLY A 3 -11.36 4.08 -6.33
C GLY A 3 -12.09 4.76 -5.15
N TRP A 4 -13.40 5.00 -5.27
CA TRP A 4 -14.22 5.52 -4.17
C TRP A 4 -14.30 4.54 -3.00
N SER A 5 -14.48 3.24 -3.29
CA SER A 5 -14.54 2.20 -2.27
C SER A 5 -13.23 2.09 -1.48
N ILE A 6 -12.08 2.24 -2.15
CA ILE A 6 -10.75 2.23 -1.51
C ILE A 6 -10.59 3.42 -0.56
N LEU A 7 -10.95 4.64 -1.00
CA LEU A 7 -10.80 5.84 -0.18
C LEU A 7 -11.77 5.84 1.01
N LEU A 8 -13.04 5.50 0.78
CA LEU A 8 -14.04 5.43 1.86
C LEU A 8 -13.71 4.33 2.86
N GLY A 9 -13.26 3.17 2.38
CA GLY A 9 -12.78 2.08 3.24
C GLY A 9 -11.59 2.51 4.10
N GLY A 10 -10.59 3.18 3.50
CA GLY A 10 -9.44 3.69 4.24
C GLY A 10 -9.79 4.77 5.27
N ILE A 11 -10.79 5.62 5.00
CA ILE A 11 -11.28 6.60 5.96
C ILE A 11 -12.01 5.90 7.12
N ALA A 12 -12.89 4.93 6.81
CA ALA A 12 -13.62 4.17 7.82
C ALA A 12 -12.67 3.43 8.77
N ASP A 13 -11.62 2.82 8.23
CA ASP A 13 -10.55 2.13 8.98
C ASP A 13 -9.85 3.06 9.99
N VAL A 14 -9.46 4.26 9.54
CA VAL A 14 -8.83 5.26 10.41
C VAL A 14 -9.78 5.74 11.51
N LEU A 15 -11.08 5.87 11.20
CA LEU A 15 -12.09 6.29 12.17
C LEU A 15 -12.36 5.18 13.20
N ASP A 16 -12.53 3.94 12.78
CA ASP A 16 -12.79 2.80 13.68
C ASP A 16 -11.64 2.63 14.68
N GLY A 17 -10.40 2.66 14.19
CA GLY A 17 -9.22 2.59 15.06
C GLY A 17 -9.11 3.77 16.05
N ARG A 18 -9.58 4.96 15.69
CA ARG A 18 -9.62 6.12 16.62
C ARG A 18 -10.72 5.97 17.66
N ILE A 19 -11.91 5.53 17.24
CA ILE A 19 -13.07 5.33 18.12
C ILE A 19 -12.77 4.24 19.15
N ALA A 20 -12.21 3.11 18.73
CA ALA A 20 -11.83 2.01 19.61
C ALA A 20 -10.83 2.44 20.70
N ARG A 21 -9.87 3.32 20.35
CA ARG A 21 -8.93 3.90 21.32
C ARG A 21 -9.59 4.90 22.26
N SER A 22 -10.48 5.77 21.77
CA SER A 22 -11.16 6.75 22.63
C SER A 22 -12.14 6.10 23.62
N LEU A 23 -12.70 4.94 23.25
CA LEU A 23 -13.62 4.17 24.10
C LEU A 23 -12.89 3.20 25.06
N GLY A 24 -11.56 3.10 25.00
CA GLY A 24 -10.79 2.20 25.86
C GLY A 24 -11.02 0.71 25.58
N ILE A 25 -11.64 0.35 24.45
CA ILE A 25 -11.94 -1.03 24.06
C ILE A 25 -10.86 -1.64 23.15
N ALA A 26 -9.78 -0.90 22.87
CA ALA A 26 -8.67 -1.39 22.06
C ALA A 26 -7.89 -2.49 22.78
N ASP A 27 -7.86 -3.70 22.21
CA ASP A 27 -7.13 -4.84 22.74
C ASP A 27 -6.11 -5.41 21.74
N ARG A 28 -5.24 -6.31 22.21
CA ARG A 28 -4.17 -6.90 21.38
C ARG A 28 -4.74 -7.77 20.24
N ARG A 29 -5.88 -8.44 20.45
CA ARG A 29 -6.51 -9.27 19.41
C ARG A 29 -7.09 -8.41 18.31
N GLY A 30 -7.79 -7.34 18.66
CA GLY A 30 -8.32 -6.35 17.72
C GLY A 30 -7.21 -5.72 16.89
N ALA A 31 -6.12 -5.26 17.51
CA ALA A 31 -4.98 -4.70 16.78
C ALA A 31 -4.33 -5.69 15.79
N PHE A 32 -4.25 -6.98 16.16
CA PHE A 32 -3.78 -8.02 15.25
C PHE A 32 -4.76 -8.26 14.08
N LEU A 33 -6.06 -8.32 14.36
CA LEU A 33 -7.07 -8.56 13.34
C LEU A 33 -7.17 -7.38 12.36
N ASP A 34 -7.25 -6.15 12.87
CA ASP A 34 -7.23 -4.89 12.12
C ASP A 34 -6.05 -4.85 11.14
N SER A 35 -4.84 -4.98 11.71
CA SER A 35 -3.63 -5.00 10.89
C SER A 35 -3.61 -6.16 9.89
N THR A 36 -4.14 -7.34 10.20
CA THR A 36 -4.15 -8.47 9.26
C THR A 36 -5.17 -8.28 8.13
N LEU A 37 -6.40 -7.87 8.47
CA LEU A 37 -7.47 -7.62 7.51
C LEU A 37 -7.11 -6.48 6.55
N ASP A 38 -6.37 -5.48 7.01
CA ASP A 38 -5.80 -4.45 6.15
C ASP A 38 -4.95 -5.01 5.01
N ARG A 39 -4.15 -6.05 5.28
CA ARG A 39 -3.31 -6.68 4.25
C ARG A 39 -4.17 -7.50 3.31
N PHE A 40 -5.20 -8.19 3.81
CA PHE A 40 -6.15 -8.88 2.93
C PHE A 40 -6.89 -7.91 2.00
N ALA A 41 -7.33 -6.76 2.52
CA ALA A 41 -7.94 -5.70 1.72
C ALA A 41 -6.97 -5.16 0.66
N GLU A 42 -5.71 -4.90 1.04
CA GLU A 42 -4.68 -4.44 0.10
C GLU A 42 -4.41 -5.48 -1.00
N VAL A 43 -4.29 -6.77 -0.65
CA VAL A 43 -4.17 -7.87 -1.62
C VAL A 43 -5.36 -7.88 -2.58
N GLY A 44 -6.59 -7.77 -2.05
CA GLY A 44 -7.80 -7.74 -2.88
C GLY A 44 -7.81 -6.58 -3.89
N VAL A 45 -7.37 -5.39 -3.47
CA VAL A 45 -7.23 -4.22 -4.35
C VAL A 45 -6.24 -4.52 -5.49
N PHE A 46 -5.06 -5.04 -5.18
CA PHE A 46 -4.06 -5.37 -6.19
C PHE A 46 -4.48 -6.52 -7.10
N CYS A 47 -5.17 -7.54 -6.60
CA CYS A 47 -5.76 -8.59 -7.44
C CYS A 47 -6.77 -8.00 -8.45
N GLY A 48 -7.59 -7.04 -8.01
CA GLY A 48 -8.47 -6.29 -8.89
C GLY A 48 -7.72 -5.52 -9.98
N LEU A 49 -6.61 -4.86 -9.62
CA LEU A 49 -5.75 -4.14 -10.57
C LEU A 49 -5.05 -5.07 -11.57
N VAL A 50 -4.56 -6.23 -11.11
CA VAL A 50 -3.98 -7.29 -11.96
C VAL A 50 -5.02 -7.77 -12.98
N TYR A 51 -6.25 -8.02 -12.55
CA TYR A 51 -7.33 -8.42 -13.45
C TYR A 51 -7.72 -7.31 -14.44
N LEU A 52 -7.75 -6.06 -13.97
CA LEU A 52 -8.08 -4.89 -14.78
C LEU A 52 -7.04 -4.63 -15.88
N PHE A 53 -5.76 -4.80 -15.57
CA PHE A 53 -4.65 -4.54 -16.49
C PHE A 53 -4.04 -5.80 -17.10
N ARG A 54 -4.76 -6.93 -17.10
CA ARG A 54 -4.26 -8.22 -17.63
C ARG A 54 -3.74 -8.16 -19.07
N ASP A 55 -4.33 -7.29 -19.89
CA ASP A 55 -3.97 -7.13 -21.31
C ASP A 55 -2.90 -6.03 -21.52
N SER A 56 -2.54 -5.28 -20.46
CA SER A 56 -1.49 -4.26 -20.47
C SER A 56 -0.22 -4.80 -19.82
N GLN A 57 0.82 -5.07 -20.60
CA GLN A 57 2.08 -5.60 -20.08
C GLN A 57 2.66 -4.73 -18.94
N ALA A 58 2.68 -3.41 -19.13
CA ALA A 58 3.18 -2.47 -18.14
C ALA A 58 2.27 -2.40 -16.90
N GLY A 59 0.95 -2.29 -17.09
CA GLY A 59 -0.01 -2.22 -15.99
C GLY A 59 0.00 -3.48 -15.13
N LEU A 60 0.06 -4.66 -15.77
CA LEU A 60 0.18 -5.95 -15.10
C LEU A 60 1.47 -6.04 -14.30
N LEU A 61 2.61 -5.70 -14.90
CA LEU A 61 3.90 -5.73 -14.23
C LEU A 61 3.92 -4.81 -13.01
N PHE A 62 3.40 -3.58 -13.13
CA PHE A 62 3.33 -2.64 -12.02
C PHE A 62 2.36 -3.07 -10.92
N ALA A 63 1.22 -3.67 -11.27
CA ALA A 63 0.27 -4.20 -10.29
C ALA A 63 0.87 -5.37 -9.49
N VAL A 64 1.53 -6.33 -10.16
CA VAL A 64 2.18 -7.48 -9.50
C VAL A 64 3.35 -7.03 -8.64
N THR A 65 4.22 -6.16 -9.16
CA THR A 65 5.38 -5.66 -8.40
C THR A 65 4.95 -4.75 -7.24
N GLY A 66 3.90 -3.95 -7.42
CA GLY A 66 3.29 -3.13 -6.36
C GLY A 66 2.68 -3.96 -5.24
N LEU A 67 2.02 -5.09 -5.57
CA LEU A 67 1.54 -6.06 -4.60
C LEU A 67 2.69 -6.67 -3.78
N GLY A 68 3.74 -7.16 -4.46
CA GLY A 68 4.91 -7.70 -3.77
C GLY A 68 5.58 -6.64 -2.88
N GLY A 69 5.75 -5.43 -3.39
CA GLY A 69 6.34 -4.31 -2.66
C GLY A 69 5.53 -3.91 -1.43
N SER A 70 4.20 -3.80 -1.53
CA SER A 70 3.33 -3.42 -0.41
C SER A 70 3.39 -4.42 0.75
N LEU A 71 3.44 -5.72 0.42
CA LEU A 71 3.62 -6.80 1.40
C LEU A 71 5.01 -6.75 2.03
N LEU A 72 6.08 -6.53 1.25
CA LEU A 72 7.44 -6.42 1.77
C LEU A 72 7.62 -5.19 2.69
N VAL A 73 6.99 -4.05 2.38
CA VAL A 73 7.00 -2.86 3.26
C VAL A 73 6.37 -3.18 4.62
N SER A 74 5.29 -3.95 4.62
CA SER A 74 4.59 -4.38 5.85
C SER A 74 5.37 -5.44 6.62
N TYR A 75 5.93 -6.43 5.93
CA TYR A 75 6.68 -7.53 6.51
C TYR A 75 7.98 -7.08 7.14
N THR A 76 8.77 -6.25 6.44
CA THR A 76 10.04 -5.72 6.96
C THR A 76 9.84 -4.96 8.27
N ARG A 77 8.78 -4.16 8.36
CA ARG A 77 8.40 -3.48 9.60
C ARG A 77 8.03 -4.46 10.71
N ALA A 78 7.10 -5.39 10.45
CA ALA A 78 6.66 -6.36 11.46
C ALA A 78 7.82 -7.25 11.95
N ARG A 79 8.72 -7.65 11.04
CA ARG A 79 9.91 -8.43 11.37
C ARG A 79 10.90 -7.62 12.20
N GLY A 80 11.14 -6.35 11.86
CA GLY A 80 11.95 -5.45 12.67
C GLY A 80 11.39 -5.30 14.08
N GLU A 81 10.08 -5.02 14.20
CA GLU A 81 9.40 -4.89 15.49
C GLU A 81 9.52 -6.18 16.33
N SER A 82 9.45 -7.36 15.71
CA SER A 82 9.66 -8.65 16.40
C SER A 82 11.10 -8.87 16.91
N LEU A 83 12.06 -8.14 16.37
CA LEU A 83 13.47 -8.15 16.77
C LEU A 83 13.82 -6.96 17.68
N GLY A 84 12.83 -6.17 18.11
CA GLY A 84 13.04 -5.01 18.98
C GLY A 84 13.30 -3.68 18.26
N VAL A 85 13.47 -3.69 16.93
CA VAL A 85 13.81 -2.49 16.14
C VAL A 85 12.60 -1.98 15.35
N THR A 86 12.10 -0.80 15.72
CA THR A 86 10.94 -0.20 15.03
C THR A 86 11.39 0.81 13.96
N CYS A 87 11.21 0.46 12.68
CA CYS A 87 11.44 1.39 11.56
C CYS A 87 10.13 2.07 11.13
N LYS A 88 10.01 3.38 11.41
CA LYS A 88 8.87 4.22 10.96
C LYS A 88 9.14 4.99 9.66
N LEU A 89 10.35 4.86 9.11
CA LEU A 89 10.80 5.61 7.94
C LEU A 89 10.29 4.97 6.63
N GLY A 90 10.34 5.72 5.54
CA GLY A 90 9.94 5.27 4.20
C GLY A 90 8.96 6.22 3.51
N TRP A 91 9.10 6.34 2.19
CA TRP A 91 8.36 7.29 1.36
C TRP A 91 7.00 6.77 0.90
N MET A 92 6.84 5.44 0.80
CA MET A 92 5.62 4.80 0.28
C MET A 92 4.95 3.96 1.36
N GLN A 93 4.31 4.63 2.32
CA GLN A 93 3.54 3.99 3.38
C GLN A 93 2.13 3.63 2.89
N ARG A 94 1.33 3.05 3.80
CA ARG A 94 -0.01 2.54 3.45
C ARG A 94 -0.93 3.66 2.97
N ALA A 95 -0.95 4.79 3.68
CA ALA A 95 -1.82 5.91 3.34
C ALA A 95 -1.51 6.46 1.93
N GLU A 96 -0.24 6.67 1.58
CA GLU A 96 0.11 7.18 0.25
C GLU A 96 -0.32 6.20 -0.85
N ARG A 97 -0.19 4.89 -0.62
CA ARG A 97 -0.64 3.88 -1.60
C ARG A 97 -2.14 3.90 -1.82
N LEU A 98 -2.95 3.93 -0.76
CA LEU A 98 -4.40 4.00 -0.89
C LEU A 98 -4.84 5.29 -1.59
N LEU A 99 -4.19 6.41 -1.29
CA LEU A 99 -4.50 7.69 -1.95
C LEU A 99 -4.15 7.64 -3.44
N LEU A 100 -2.96 7.13 -3.80
CA LEU A 100 -2.53 7.01 -5.19
C LEU A 100 -3.45 6.10 -6.00
N ILE A 101 -3.79 4.90 -5.48
CA ILE A 101 -4.68 3.97 -6.18
C ILE A 101 -6.12 4.52 -6.22
N GLY A 102 -6.59 5.09 -5.11
CA GLY A 102 -7.93 5.64 -4.98
C GLY A 102 -8.18 6.81 -5.94
N PHE A 103 -7.34 7.85 -5.87
CA PHE A 103 -7.44 9.00 -6.77
C PHE A 103 -7.09 8.65 -8.21
N GLY A 104 -6.07 7.81 -8.42
CA GLY A 104 -5.72 7.31 -9.75
C GLY A 104 -6.93 6.65 -10.41
N GLY A 105 -7.63 5.74 -9.71
CA GLY A 105 -8.81 5.08 -10.25
C GLY A 105 -10.05 5.97 -10.41
N ILE A 106 -10.16 7.06 -9.67
CA ILE A 106 -11.27 8.03 -9.82
C ILE A 106 -11.02 8.98 -11.01
N LEU A 107 -9.80 9.47 -11.15
CA LEU A 107 -9.45 10.50 -12.14
C LEU A 107 -9.11 9.91 -13.51
N ASP A 108 -8.62 8.67 -13.57
CA ASP A 108 -8.19 8.03 -14.81
C ASP A 108 -9.24 8.05 -15.94
N PRO A 109 -10.53 7.74 -15.71
CA PRO A 109 -11.54 7.83 -16.78
C PRO A 109 -11.71 9.26 -17.32
N THR A 110 -11.70 10.27 -16.43
CA THR A 110 -11.85 11.68 -16.84
C THR A 110 -10.65 12.17 -17.65
N ILE A 111 -9.45 11.76 -17.26
CA ILE A 111 -8.21 12.13 -17.95
C ILE A 111 -8.11 11.39 -19.28
N SER A 112 -8.46 10.10 -19.32
CA SER A 112 -8.44 9.33 -20.57
C SER A 112 -9.39 9.92 -21.62
N MET A 113 -10.56 10.38 -21.19
CA MET A 113 -11.51 11.08 -22.05
C MET A 113 -10.97 12.44 -22.52
N ALA A 114 -10.36 13.23 -21.63
CA ALA A 114 -9.78 14.53 -21.98
C ALA A 114 -8.58 14.44 -22.92
N TRP A 115 -7.76 13.39 -22.80
CA TRP A 115 -6.56 13.19 -23.60
C TRP A 115 -6.84 12.58 -24.98
N GLY A 116 -8.08 12.13 -25.24
CA GLY A 116 -8.47 11.57 -26.54
C GLY A 116 -7.70 10.30 -26.92
N SER A 117 -7.18 9.54 -25.95
CA SER A 117 -6.27 8.40 -26.17
C SER A 117 -6.91 7.19 -26.86
N GLY A 118 -8.24 7.18 -27.03
CA GLY A 118 -9.01 6.04 -27.55
C GLY A 118 -9.07 4.84 -26.60
N GLN A 119 -8.33 4.87 -25.49
CA GLN A 119 -8.38 3.86 -24.43
C GLN A 119 -9.34 4.31 -23.34
N SER A 120 -10.14 3.38 -22.80
CA SER A 120 -11.11 3.71 -21.75
C SER A 120 -10.48 3.87 -20.37
N LEU A 121 -9.32 3.24 -20.11
CA LEU A 121 -8.62 3.23 -18.83
C LEU A 121 -7.10 3.09 -19.00
N GLY A 122 -6.32 3.67 -18.09
CA GLY A 122 -4.89 3.41 -17.89
C GLY A 122 -3.94 4.58 -18.18
N VAL A 123 -4.42 5.68 -18.76
CA VAL A 123 -3.59 6.85 -19.10
C VAL A 123 -2.94 7.46 -17.86
N LEU A 124 -3.69 7.58 -16.76
CA LEU A 124 -3.18 8.05 -15.48
C LEU A 124 -2.82 6.87 -14.56
N LEU A 125 -3.66 5.84 -14.53
CA LEU A 125 -3.54 4.80 -13.51
C LEU A 125 -2.30 3.93 -13.71
N VAL A 126 -1.88 3.64 -14.95
CA VAL A 126 -0.66 2.86 -15.20
C VAL A 126 0.62 3.58 -14.73
N PRO A 127 0.88 4.85 -15.09
CA PRO A 127 2.06 5.55 -14.56
C PRO A 127 2.00 5.74 -13.04
N VAL A 128 0.81 5.95 -12.47
CA VAL A 128 0.63 5.99 -11.01
C VAL A 128 1.03 4.64 -10.37
N LEU A 129 0.64 3.52 -10.96
CA LEU A 129 1.07 2.19 -10.50
C LEU A 129 2.58 1.99 -10.64
N GLY A 130 3.22 2.55 -11.67
CA GLY A 130 4.67 2.53 -11.83
C GLY A 130 5.40 3.30 -10.71
N VAL A 131 4.92 4.49 -10.37
CA VAL A 131 5.46 5.27 -9.23
C VAL A 131 5.25 4.53 -7.92
N LEU A 132 4.07 3.94 -7.73
CA LEU A 132 3.74 3.16 -6.54
C LEU A 132 4.64 1.93 -6.42
N SER A 133 4.82 1.16 -7.49
CA SER A 133 5.64 -0.06 -7.46
C SER A 133 7.10 0.27 -7.17
N ALA A 134 7.66 1.28 -7.83
CA ALA A 134 9.02 1.75 -7.56
C ALA A 134 9.16 2.25 -6.10
N GLY A 135 8.20 3.04 -5.62
CA GLY A 135 8.21 3.57 -4.26
C GLY A 135 8.09 2.49 -3.18
N THR A 136 7.26 1.46 -3.40
CA THR A 136 7.10 0.35 -2.45
C THR A 136 8.32 -0.53 -2.40
N ILE A 137 8.88 -0.92 -3.55
CA ILE A 137 10.12 -1.69 -3.62
C ILE A 137 11.25 -0.90 -2.96
N GLY A 138 11.46 0.37 -3.35
CA GLY A 138 12.47 1.23 -2.76
C GLY A 138 12.33 1.37 -1.24
N THR A 139 11.09 1.56 -0.76
CA THR A 139 10.82 1.63 0.69
C THR A 139 11.13 0.33 1.41
N SER A 140 10.78 -0.83 0.82
CA SER A 140 11.05 -2.13 1.43
C SER A 140 12.55 -2.43 1.53
N VAL A 141 13.31 -2.10 0.49
CA VAL A 141 14.76 -2.26 0.44
C VAL A 141 15.42 -1.33 1.46
N PHE A 142 15.02 -0.05 1.49
CA PHE A 142 15.50 0.91 2.47
C PHE A 142 15.26 0.45 3.91
N ARG A 143 14.04 0.01 4.24
CA ARG A 143 13.72 -0.51 5.58
C ARG A 143 14.57 -1.72 5.94
N THR A 144 14.77 -2.63 4.99
CA THR A 144 15.59 -3.83 5.20
C THR A 144 17.02 -3.46 5.58
N PHE A 145 17.66 -2.59 4.80
CA PHE A 145 19.03 -2.14 5.10
C PHE A 145 19.13 -1.35 6.40
N TRP A 146 18.17 -0.48 6.66
CA TRP A 146 18.14 0.34 7.87
C TRP A 146 18.01 -0.54 9.13
N ILE A 147 17.07 -1.49 9.15
CA ILE A 147 16.87 -2.42 10.27
C ILE A 147 18.11 -3.31 10.46
N ALA A 148 18.67 -3.85 9.38
CA ALA A 148 19.87 -4.69 9.44
C ALA A 148 21.07 -3.94 10.02
N LYS A 149 21.24 -2.66 9.67
CA LYS A 149 22.28 -1.80 10.23
C LYS A 149 22.08 -1.59 11.74
N GLN A 150 20.86 -1.26 12.15
CA GLN A 150 20.54 -1.01 13.57
C GLN A 150 20.79 -2.23 14.45
N LEU A 151 20.38 -3.43 14.00
CA LEU A 151 20.60 -4.69 14.72
C LEU A 151 22.09 -5.02 14.87
N LYS A 152 22.91 -4.68 13.87
CA LYS A 152 24.36 -4.88 13.94
C LYS A 152 25.01 -3.97 14.98
N GLU A 153 24.53 -2.73 15.11
CA GLU A 153 25.04 -1.78 16.10
C GLU A 153 24.72 -2.23 17.53
N GLU A 154 23.53 -2.79 17.78
CA GLU A 154 23.17 -3.36 19.09
C GLU A 154 24.03 -4.57 19.49
N LEU A 155 24.41 -5.43 18.54
CA LEU A 155 25.30 -6.57 18.80
C LEU A 155 26.75 -6.18 19.11
N SER A 156 27.15 -4.94 18.78
CA SER A 156 28.50 -4.44 19.00
C SER A 156 28.67 -3.68 20.33
N GLN A 157 27.59 -3.54 21.11
CA GLN A 157 27.57 -2.97 22.45
C GLN A 157 27.51 -4.08 23.51
#